data_AF-I3CUF0-F1
#
_entry.id   AF-I3CUF0-F1
#
_cell.length_a   1.000
_cell.length_b   1.000
_cell.length_c   1.000
_cell.angle_alpha   90.00
_cell.angle_beta   90.00
_cell.angle_gamma   90.00
#
_symmetry.space_group_name_H-M   'P 1'
#
loop_
_entity.id
_entity.type
_entity.pdbx_description
1 polymer ?
#
loop_
_entity_poly.entity_id
_entity_poly.type
_entity_poly.pdbx_seq_one_letter_code
_entity_poly.pdbx_strand_id
1 'polypeptide(L)'
;MSEEAQQKLGILQQYRDDYAARFQETLTNGLTALAYRNFQLFLEKIDNAIDGQVNVVQSSQQRVAEARAAWQACERKRMSYDTLATRARDQEQRKENKRDQKSMDEHAARISFYKR
;
A
#
# COMPACT_ATOMS: atom_id res chain seq x y z
N MET A 1 -8.53 5.08 -5.19
CA MET A 1 -9.17 3.76 -4.99
C MET A 1 -9.84 3.59 -3.62
N SER A 2 -9.16 3.63 -2.47
CA SER A 2 -9.88 3.56 -1.18
C SER A 2 -10.68 4.85 -0.95
N GLU A 3 -10.07 6.03 -1.01
CA GLU A 3 -10.76 7.30 -0.75
C GLU A 3 -12.01 7.53 -1.60
N GLU A 4 -11.94 7.27 -2.91
CA GLU A 4 -13.10 7.36 -3.82
C GLU A 4 -14.22 6.37 -3.44
N ALA A 5 -13.86 5.14 -3.03
CA ALA A 5 -14.83 4.15 -2.60
C ALA A 5 -15.51 4.56 -1.28
N GLN A 6 -14.76 5.16 -0.36
CA GLN A 6 -15.26 5.76 0.88
C GLN A 6 -16.18 6.96 0.61
N GLN A 7 -15.78 7.86 -0.29
CA GLN A 7 -16.60 9.02 -0.67
C GLN A 7 -17.93 8.57 -1.27
N LYS A 8 -17.91 7.58 -2.16
CA LYS A 8 -19.13 7.01 -2.74
C LYS A 8 -20.03 6.37 -1.69
N LEU A 9 -19.47 5.68 -0.70
CA LEU A 9 -20.23 5.16 0.44
C LEU A 9 -20.93 6.28 1.22
N GLY A 10 -20.19 7.36 1.52
CA GLY A 10 -20.75 8.53 2.20
C GLY A 10 -21.89 9.18 1.41
N ILE A 11 -21.75 9.30 0.09
CA ILE A 11 -22.81 9.81 -0.80
C ILE A 11 -24.07 8.93 -0.72
N LEU A 12 -23.91 7.61 -0.76
CA LEU A 12 -25.05 6.69 -0.68
C LEU A 12 -25.77 6.77 0.68
N GLN A 13 -25.00 6.85 1.78
CA GLN A 13 -25.55 7.00 3.12
C GLN A 13 -26.29 8.33 3.28
N GLN A 14 -25.69 9.43 2.84
CA GLN A 14 -26.34 10.74 2.86
C GLN A 14 -27.62 10.73 2.02
N TYR A 15 -27.58 10.15 0.83
CA TYR A 15 -28.76 10.09 -0.03
C TYR A 15 -29.90 9.27 0.58
N ARG A 16 -29.58 8.17 1.29
CA ARG A 16 -30.55 7.38 2.06
C ARG A 16 -31.19 8.22 3.16
N ASP A 17 -30.39 8.93 3.94
CA ASP A 17 -30.87 9.72 5.07
C ASP A 17 -31.74 10.89 4.60
N ASP A 18 -31.32 11.59 3.54
CA ASP A 18 -32.09 12.66 2.90
C ASP A 18 -33.42 12.13 2.35
N TYR A 19 -33.42 10.93 1.75
CA TYR A 19 -34.62 10.31 1.21
C TYR A 19 -35.61 9.89 2.30
N ALA A 20 -35.10 9.34 3.42
CA ALA A 20 -35.91 8.99 4.58
C ALA A 20 -36.53 10.24 5.25
N ALA A 21 -35.77 11.33 5.37
CA ALA A 21 -36.27 12.59 5.92
C ALA A 21 -37.42 13.17 5.09
N ARG A 22 -37.27 13.23 3.75
CA ARG A 22 -38.34 13.68 2.83
C ARG A 22 -39.60 12.81 2.93
N PHE A 23 -39.44 11.51 3.17
CA PHE A 23 -40.56 10.62 3.35
C PHE A 23 -41.32 10.90 4.65
N GLN A 24 -40.60 11.19 5.75
CA GLN A 24 -41.19 11.59 7.03
C GLN A 24 -42.07 12.84 6.89
N GLU A 25 -41.61 13.84 6.14
CA GLU A 25 -42.39 15.07 5.83
C GLU A 25 -43.63 14.78 4.97
N THR A 26 -43.53 13.82 4.05
CA THR A 26 -44.66 13.45 3.18
C THR A 26 -45.70 12.65 3.96
N LEU A 27 -45.29 11.81 4.92
CA LEU A 27 -46.19 11.08 5.83
C LEU A 27 -47.08 12.03 6.64
N THR A 28 -46.54 13.16 7.10
CA THR A 28 -47.32 14.15 7.87
C THR A 28 -48.45 14.81 7.08
N ASN A 29 -48.38 14.79 5.74
CA ASN A 29 -49.38 15.38 4.84
C ASN A 29 -50.40 14.36 4.30
N GLY A 30 -50.32 13.10 4.74
CA GLY A 30 -51.16 12.00 4.26
C GLY A 30 -50.54 11.28 3.06
N LEU A 31 -50.55 9.94 3.11
CA LEU A 31 -49.81 9.11 2.15
C LEU A 31 -50.71 8.03 1.51
N THR A 32 -50.54 7.80 0.21
CA THR A 32 -51.20 6.69 -0.49
C THR A 32 -50.44 5.38 -0.24
N ALA A 33 -51.14 4.24 -0.24
CA ALA A 33 -50.51 2.92 -0.09
C ALA A 33 -49.45 2.63 -1.17
N LEU A 34 -49.66 3.14 -2.38
CA LEU A 34 -48.69 3.02 -3.48
C LEU A 34 -47.40 3.80 -3.20
N ALA A 35 -47.50 5.03 -2.69
CA ALA A 35 -46.34 5.83 -2.33
C ALA A 35 -45.53 5.16 -1.20
N TYR A 36 -46.20 4.57 -0.21
CA TYR A 36 -45.54 3.81 0.86
C TYR A 36 -44.74 2.63 0.31
N ARG A 37 -45.34 1.87 -0.61
CA ARG A 37 -44.68 0.70 -1.22
C ARG A 37 -43.47 1.11 -2.06
N ASN A 38 -43.57 2.17 -2.84
CA ASN A 38 -42.46 2.68 -3.65
C ASN A 38 -41.29 3.13 -2.76
N PHE A 39 -41.60 3.78 -1.63
CA PHE A 39 -40.59 4.15 -0.64
C PHE A 39 -39.83 2.93 -0.09
N GLN A 40 -40.56 1.90 0.35
CA GLN A 40 -39.95 0.67 0.88
C GLN A 40 -39.04 -0.02 -0.15
N LEU A 41 -39.51 -0.14 -1.40
CA LEU A 41 -38.72 -0.75 -2.48
C LEU A 41 -37.46 0.05 -2.81
N PHE A 42 -37.53 1.38 -2.74
CA PHE A 42 -36.35 2.21 -2.95
C PHE A 42 -35.37 2.09 -1.78
N LEU A 43 -35.87 2.09 -0.54
CA LEU A 43 -35.06 1.93 0.67
C LEU A 43 -34.28 0.61 0.65
N GLU A 44 -34.95 -0.48 0.27
CA GLU A 44 -34.31 -1.78 0.09
C GLU A 44 -33.21 -1.73 -0.99
N LYS A 45 -33.44 -1.04 -2.11
CA LYS A 45 -32.42 -0.90 -3.17
C LYS A 45 -31.20 -0.10 -2.73
N ILE A 46 -31.40 1.00 -2.01
CA ILE A 46 -30.28 1.83 -1.56
C ILE A 46 -29.50 1.14 -0.44
N ASP A 47 -30.17 0.42 0.46
CA ASP A 47 -29.50 -0.38 1.49
C ASP A 47 -28.64 -1.48 0.86
N ASN A 48 -29.18 -2.21 -0.12
CA ASN A 48 -28.39 -3.19 -0.88
C ASN A 48 -27.18 -2.56 -1.61
N ALA A 49 -27.34 -1.34 -2.14
CA ALA A 49 -26.24 -0.63 -2.79
C ALA A 49 -25.17 -0.18 -1.78
N ILE A 50 -25.58 0.24 -0.57
CA ILE A 50 -24.68 0.58 0.54
C ILE A 50 -23.89 -0.65 0.96
N ASP A 51 -24.55 -1.80 1.18
CA ASP A 51 -23.89 -3.04 1.56
C ASP A 51 -22.86 -3.49 0.50
N GLY A 52 -23.23 -3.41 -0.78
CA GLY A 52 -22.31 -3.64 -1.88
C GLY A 52 -21.10 -2.69 -1.84
N GLN A 53 -21.33 -1.40 -1.58
CA GLN A 53 -20.26 -0.41 -1.51
C GLN A 53 -19.36 -0.58 -0.28
N VAL A 54 -19.90 -1.03 0.86
CA VAL A 54 -19.11 -1.40 2.06
C VAL A 54 -18.14 -2.52 1.72
N ASN A 55 -18.58 -3.56 1.02
CA ASN A 55 -17.72 -4.66 0.60
C ASN A 55 -16.60 -4.19 -0.35
N VAL A 56 -16.90 -3.27 -1.27
CA VAL A 56 -15.91 -2.65 -2.16
C VAL A 56 -14.86 -1.87 -1.37
N VAL A 57 -15.29 -1.10 -0.37
CA VAL A 57 -14.40 -0.36 0.53
C VAL A 57 -13.45 -1.31 1.26
N GLN A 58 -13.98 -2.35 1.90
CA GLN A 58 -13.18 -3.33 2.64
C GLN A 58 -12.17 -4.04 1.74
N SER A 59 -12.62 -4.50 0.55
CA SER A 59 -11.74 -5.14 -0.44
C SER A 59 -10.62 -4.21 -0.90
N SER A 60 -10.93 -2.93 -1.15
CA SER A 60 -9.95 -1.91 -1.55
C SER A 60 -8.89 -1.69 -0.47
N GLN A 61 -9.30 -1.57 0.80
CA GLN A 61 -8.39 -1.43 1.94
C GLN A 61 -7.49 -2.66 2.11
N GLN A 62 -8.05 -3.85 2.00
CA GLN A 62 -7.31 -5.11 2.10
C GLN A 62 -6.23 -5.21 1.01
N ARG A 63 -6.58 -4.89 -0.25
CA ARG A 63 -5.62 -4.89 -1.37
C ARG A 63 -4.47 -3.92 -1.15
N VAL A 64 -4.74 -2.74 -0.59
CA VAL A 64 -3.68 -1.77 -0.26
C VAL A 64 -2.76 -2.32 0.84
N ALA A 65 -3.32 -2.95 1.87
CA ALA A 65 -2.54 -3.55 2.94
C ALA A 65 -1.63 -4.68 2.41
N GLU A 66 -2.16 -5.56 1.57
CA GLU A 66 -1.41 -6.65 0.94
C GLU A 66 -0.30 -6.14 0.03
N ALA A 67 -0.59 -5.15 -0.83
CA ALA A 67 0.41 -4.54 -1.69
C ALA A 67 1.54 -3.89 -0.88
N ARG A 68 1.20 -3.22 0.23
CA ARG A 68 2.20 -2.63 1.14
C ARG A 68 3.06 -3.71 1.79
N ALA A 69 2.46 -4.79 2.26
CA ALA A 69 3.20 -5.91 2.87
C ALA A 69 4.14 -6.58 1.86
N ALA A 70 3.67 -6.82 0.64
CA ALA A 70 4.48 -7.37 -0.44
C ALA A 70 5.66 -6.44 -0.79
N TRP A 71 5.40 -5.14 -0.91
CA TRP A 71 6.45 -4.15 -1.16
C TRP A 71 7.50 -4.14 -0.04
N GLN A 72 7.09 -4.14 1.23
CA GLN A 72 8.01 -4.20 2.36
C GLN A 72 8.86 -5.47 2.36
N ALA A 73 8.29 -6.62 1.98
CA ALA A 73 9.03 -7.87 1.86
C ALA A 73 10.09 -7.80 0.75
N CYS A 74 9.72 -7.28 -0.43
CA CYS A 74 10.65 -7.04 -1.53
C CYS A 74 11.78 -6.08 -1.14
N GLU A 75 11.45 -5.00 -0.42
CA GLU A 75 12.42 -4.00 0.00
C GLU A 75 13.42 -4.57 1.02
N ARG A 76 12.95 -5.36 1.99
CA ARG A 76 13.85 -6.10 2.91
C ARG A 76 14.79 -7.04 2.15
N LYS A 77 14.27 -7.76 1.16
CA LYS A 77 15.08 -8.66 0.33
C LYS A 77 16.12 -7.88 -0.48
N ARG A 78 15.74 -6.73 -1.06
CA ARG A 78 16.66 -5.83 -1.78
C ARG A 78 17.80 -5.34 -0.89
N MET A 79 17.49 -4.85 0.31
CA MET A 79 18.50 -4.40 1.28
C MET A 79 19.46 -5.52 1.71
N SER A 80 18.95 -6.74 1.87
CA SER A 80 19.80 -7.91 2.17
C SER A 80 20.82 -8.17 1.06
N TYR A 81 20.39 -8.10 -0.21
CA TYR A 81 21.32 -8.27 -1.33
C TYR A 81 22.33 -7.14 -1.41
N ASP A 82 21.90 -5.90 -1.17
CA ASP A 82 22.80 -4.74 -1.18
C ASP A 82 23.88 -4.84 -0.10
N THR A 83 23.51 -5.32 1.09
CA THR A 83 24.45 -5.60 2.18
C THR A 83 25.46 -6.68 1.78
N LEU A 84 24.99 -7.78 1.18
CA LEU A 84 25.89 -8.86 0.72
C LEU A 84 26.82 -8.40 -0.40
N ALA A 85 26.31 -7.63 -1.36
CA ALA A 85 27.11 -7.06 -2.44
C ALA A 85 28.19 -6.12 -1.92
N THR A 86 27.85 -5.25 -0.96
CA THR A 86 28.81 -4.35 -0.30
C THR A 86 29.90 -5.15 0.41
N ARG A 87 29.53 -6.17 1.19
CA ARG A 87 30.50 -7.05 1.86
C ARG A 87 31.43 -7.76 0.87
N ALA A 88 30.90 -8.23 -0.27
CA ALA A 88 31.72 -8.88 -1.29
C ALA A 88 32.74 -7.91 -1.89
N ARG A 89 32.32 -6.68 -2.21
CA ARG A 89 33.22 -5.62 -2.69
C ARG A 89 34.31 -5.29 -1.67
N ASP A 90 33.95 -5.13 -0.41
CA ASP A 90 34.91 -4.85 0.67
C ASP A 90 35.94 -5.97 0.83
N GLN A 91 35.49 -7.23 0.73
CA GLN A 91 36.39 -8.38 0.79
C GLN A 91 37.36 -8.41 -0.38
N GLU A 92 36.90 -8.10 -1.60
CA GLU A 92 37.77 -8.08 -2.77
C GLU A 92 38.78 -6.93 -2.70
N GLN A 93 38.34 -5.73 -2.32
CA GLN A 93 39.23 -4.59 -2.10
C GLN A 93 40.32 -4.91 -1.07
N ARG A 94 39.96 -5.60 0.03
CA ARG A 94 40.94 -6.02 1.03
C ARG A 94 41.97 -7.02 0.49
N LYS A 95 41.59 -7.91 -0.44
CA LYS A 95 42.52 -8.84 -1.08
C LYS A 95 43.46 -8.11 -2.03
N GLU A 96 42.93 -7.19 -2.83
CA GLU A 96 43.72 -6.37 -3.74
C GLU A 96 44.74 -5.53 -2.98
N ASN A 97 44.31 -4.79 -1.95
CA ASN A 97 45.21 -3.99 -1.11
C ASN A 97 46.34 -4.82 -0.49
N LYS A 98 46.05 -6.06 -0.05
CA LYS A 98 47.09 -6.97 0.48
C LYS A 98 48.08 -7.42 -0.60
N ARG A 99 47.61 -7.67 -1.83
CA ARG A 99 48.48 -8.05 -2.96
C ARG A 99 49.38 -6.88 -3.35
N ASP A 100 48.83 -5.67 -3.42
CA ASP A 100 49.55 -4.46 -3.76
C ASP A 100 50.61 -4.13 -2.71
N GLN A 101 50.26 -4.19 -1.42
CA GLN A 101 51.20 -3.99 -0.32
C GLN A 101 52.36 -4.98 -0.39
N LYS A 102 52.08 -6.27 -0.61
CA LYS A 102 53.14 -7.29 -0.75
C LYS A 102 54.08 -7.00 -1.93
N SER A 103 53.52 -6.61 -3.08
CA SER A 103 54.32 -6.26 -4.28
C SER A 103 55.22 -5.05 -4.03
N MET A 104 54.70 -4.01 -3.36
CA MET A 104 55.47 -2.84 -2.96
C MET A 104 56.60 -3.19 -2.00
N ASP A 105 56.32 -4.01 -0.99
CA ASP A 105 57.32 -4.46 0.00
C ASP A 105 58.44 -5.27 -0.68
N GLU A 106 58.11 -6.18 -1.60
CA GLU A 106 59.09 -6.93 -2.39
C GLU A 106 59.96 -6.04 -3.28
N HIS A 107 59.38 -4.98 -3.85
CA HIS A 107 60.11 -4.01 -4.66
C HIS A 107 61.04 -3.14 -3.80
N ALA A 108 60.56 -2.67 -2.65
CA ALA A 108 61.34 -1.90 -1.69
C ALA A 108 62.52 -2.70 -1.14
N ALA A 109 62.29 -3.97 -0.78
CA ALA A 109 63.34 -4.89 -0.34
C ALA A 109 64.41 -5.08 -1.42
N ARG A 110 64.02 -5.32 -2.68
CA ARG A 110 64.96 -5.42 -3.81
C ARG A 110 65.83 -4.18 -3.95
N ILE A 111 65.23 -2.98 -3.96
CA ILE A 111 66.00 -1.71 -4.04
C ILE A 111 66.98 -1.59 -2.87
N SER A 112 66.56 -1.92 -1.65
CA SER A 112 67.43 -1.85 -0.47
C SER A 112 68.62 -2.80 -0.57
N PHE A 113 68.44 -3.99 -1.17
CA PHE A 113 69.54 -4.94 -1.40
C PHE A 113 70.56 -4.42 -2.43
N TYR A 114 70.12 -3.73 -3.49
CA TYR A 114 71.01 -3.19 -4.53
C TYR A 114 71.72 -1.88 -4.14
N LYS A 115 71.29 -1.20 -3.06
CA LYS A 115 71.92 0.02 -2.54
C LYS A 115 72.99 -0.23 -1.47
N ARG A 116 73.30 -1.50 -1.18
CA ARG A 116 74.32 -1.91 -0.20
C ARG A 116 75.51 -2.52 -0.93
#